data_AF-A0A2J7QQ17-F1
#
_entry.id   AF-A0A2J7QQ17-F1
#
_cell.length_a   1.000
_cell.length_b   1.000
_cell.length_c   1.000
_cell.angle_alpha   90.00
_cell.angle_beta   90.00
_cell.angle_gamma   90.00
#
_symmetry.space_group_name_H-M   'P 1'
#
loop_
_entity.id
_entity.type
_entity.pdbx_description
1 polymer ?
#
loop_
_entity_poly.entity_id
_entity_poly.type
_entity_poly.pdbx_seq_one_letter_code
_entity_poly.pdbx_strand_id
1 'polypeptide(L)'
;MEMVRLYSLQDLENLPRTKWNIKQPPESEERENALETGGLDLVLVPGLAFTVNGRRLGRGKGYYDTFLNRCRATQATPPFTVGLAFSQQIVADIPTDKNDACIDLVLYRM
;
A
#
# COMPACT_ATOMS: atom_id res chain seq x y z
N MET A 1 -5.52 7.56 -5.87
CA MET A 1 -4.26 6.82 -5.97
C MET A 1 -4.59 5.56 -6.74
N GLU A 2 -3.89 5.32 -7.83
CA GLU A 2 -4.01 4.10 -8.62
C GLU A 2 -2.74 3.27 -8.45
N MET A 3 -2.90 1.95 -8.44
CA MET A 3 -1.76 1.04 -8.57
C MET A 3 -1.69 0.64 -10.03
N VAL A 4 -0.63 1.06 -10.70
CA VAL A 4 -0.47 0.87 -12.14
C VAL A 4 0.67 -0.09 -12.44
N ARG A 5 0.59 -0.74 -13.60
CA ARG A 5 1.58 -1.72 -14.02
C ARG A 5 2.97 -1.09 -14.25
N LEU A 6 3.98 -1.76 -13.71
CA LEU A 6 5.37 -1.61 -14.13
C LEU A 6 5.65 -2.66 -15.22
N TYR A 7 6.24 -2.24 -16.33
CA TYR A 7 6.45 -3.12 -17.48
C TYR A 7 7.75 -3.93 -17.35
N SER A 8 8.74 -3.41 -16.61
CA SER A 8 10.01 -4.08 -16.34
C SER A 8 10.77 -3.39 -15.19
N LEU A 9 11.89 -3.98 -14.77
CA LEU A 9 12.82 -3.30 -13.85
C LEU A 9 13.46 -2.07 -14.49
N GLN A 10 13.79 -2.14 -15.79
CA GLN A 10 14.35 -0.99 -16.50
C GLN A 10 13.36 0.17 -16.59
N ASP A 11 12.08 -0.14 -16.77
CA ASP A 11 10.99 0.83 -16.72
C ASP A 11 10.95 1.53 -15.36
N LEU A 12 10.92 0.77 -14.25
CA LEU A 12 11.01 1.32 -12.89
C LEU A 12 12.26 2.20 -12.70
N GLU A 13 13.40 1.80 -13.26
CA GLU A 13 14.63 2.55 -13.14
C GLU A 13 14.57 3.92 -13.80
N ASN A 14 13.88 4.02 -14.93
CA ASN A 14 13.76 5.22 -15.74
C ASN A 14 12.64 6.16 -15.29
N LEU A 15 11.78 5.74 -14.36
CA LEU A 15 10.69 6.58 -13.85
C LEU A 15 11.21 7.87 -13.20
N PRO A 16 10.52 9.01 -13.44
CA PRO A 16 10.83 10.25 -12.75
C PRO A 16 10.56 10.13 -11.25
N ARG A 17 11.20 11.02 -10.48
CA ARG A 17 11.03 11.07 -9.03
C ARG A 17 10.04 12.17 -8.65
N THR A 18 9.19 11.88 -7.67
CA THR A 18 8.35 12.89 -7.03
C THR A 18 9.15 13.83 -6.15
N LYS A 19 8.49 14.87 -5.62
CA LYS A 19 8.99 15.71 -4.52
C LYS A 19 9.40 14.94 -3.26
N TRP A 20 8.95 13.69 -3.11
CA TRP A 20 9.30 12.80 -1.99
C TRP A 20 10.42 11.82 -2.36
N ASN A 21 11.09 12.01 -3.49
CA ASN A 21 12.16 11.17 -3.99
C ASN A 21 11.72 9.71 -4.29
N ILE A 22 10.42 9.49 -4.53
CA ILE A 22 9.87 8.18 -4.92
C ILE A 22 9.72 8.14 -6.44
N LYS A 23 10.16 7.04 -7.05
CA LYS A 23 9.98 6.79 -8.49
C LYS A 23 8.51 6.46 -8.77
N GLN A 24 7.89 7.21 -9.67
CA GLN A 24 6.51 6.95 -10.09
C GLN A 24 6.31 7.39 -11.54
N PRO A 25 5.39 6.77 -12.29
CA PRO A 25 4.97 7.28 -13.59
C PRO A 25 4.39 8.69 -13.47
N PRO A 26 4.63 9.58 -14.46
CA PRO A 26 3.97 10.88 -14.50
C PRO A 26 2.46 10.71 -14.73
N GLU A 27 1.66 11.61 -14.18
CA GLU A 27 0.19 11.55 -14.33
C GLU A 27 -0.28 11.66 -15.79
N SER A 28 0.55 12.22 -16.66
CA SER A 28 0.29 12.31 -18.10
C SER A 28 0.50 11.00 -18.87
N GLU A 29 1.06 9.99 -18.23
CA GLU A 29 1.32 8.68 -18.85
C GLU A 29 0.26 7.68 -18.40
N GLU A 30 -0.60 7.28 -19.34
CA GLU A 30 -1.60 6.25 -19.08
C GLU A 30 -0.95 4.87 -18.94
N ARG A 31 -1.36 4.16 -17.88
CA ARG A 31 -0.88 2.81 -17.58
C ARG A 31 -2.04 1.95 -17.11
N GLU A 32 -1.88 0.65 -17.32
CA GLU A 32 -2.84 -0.36 -16.89
C GLU A 32 -3.10 -0.27 -15.37
N ASN A 33 -4.35 0.02 -14.99
CA ASN A 33 -4.78 0.08 -13.60
C ASN A 33 -5.08 -1.33 -13.09
N ALA A 34 -4.47 -1.70 -11.96
CA ALA A 34 -4.64 -3.03 -11.38
C ALA A 34 -6.11 -3.36 -11.10
N LEU A 35 -6.93 -2.40 -10.66
CA LEU A 35 -8.34 -2.68 -10.33
C LEU A 35 -9.27 -2.83 -11.54
N GLU A 36 -8.80 -2.44 -12.74
CA GLU A 36 -9.54 -2.58 -13.99
C GLU A 36 -9.15 -3.85 -14.76
N THR A 37 -8.07 -4.51 -14.35
CA THR A 37 -7.41 -5.58 -15.11
C THR A 37 -7.24 -6.87 -14.33
N GLY A 38 -8.19 -7.15 -13.44
CA GLY A 38 -8.24 -8.39 -12.66
C GLY A 38 -7.96 -8.21 -11.17
N GLY A 39 -7.49 -7.03 -10.76
CA GLY A 39 -7.24 -6.69 -9.37
C GLY A 39 -5.86 -7.12 -8.88
N LEU A 40 -5.73 -7.24 -7.57
CA LEU A 40 -4.49 -7.63 -6.89
C LEU A 40 -4.75 -8.84 -5.98
N ASP A 41 -3.77 -9.75 -5.92
CA ASP A 41 -3.75 -10.87 -4.97
C ASP A 41 -3.03 -10.50 -3.66
N LEU A 42 -2.03 -9.61 -3.74
CA LEU A 42 -1.17 -9.21 -2.63
C LEU A 42 -0.87 -7.71 -2.70
N VAL A 43 -0.92 -7.03 -1.56
CA VAL A 43 -0.45 -5.63 -1.41
C VAL A 43 0.56 -5.54 -0.28
N LEU A 44 1.75 -5.04 -0.60
CA LEU A 44 2.73 -4.62 0.41
C LEU A 44 2.37 -3.21 0.89
N VAL A 45 1.97 -3.09 2.15
CA VAL A 45 1.44 -1.85 2.72
C VAL A 45 2.51 -1.14 3.55
N PRO A 46 2.98 0.04 3.16
CA PRO A 46 3.95 0.80 3.94
C PRO A 46 3.28 1.51 5.14
N GLY A 47 4.07 1.75 6.18
CA GLY A 47 3.63 2.41 7.41
C GLY A 47 4.80 2.99 8.20
N LEU A 48 4.50 3.95 9.07
CA LEU A 48 5.43 4.49 10.06
C LEU A 48 5.48 3.61 11.31
N ALA A 49 4.34 3.05 11.72
CA ALA A 49 4.22 2.11 12.82
C ALA A 49 3.15 1.05 12.52
N PHE A 50 3.25 -0.09 13.17
CA PHE A 50 2.32 -1.22 13.06
C PHE A 50 2.08 -1.83 14.43
N THR A 51 0.89 -2.41 14.64
CA THR A 51 0.66 -3.37 15.74
C THR A 51 0.72 -4.79 15.19
N VAL A 52 1.00 -5.77 16.05
CA VAL A 52 0.99 -7.20 15.68
C VAL A 52 -0.37 -7.68 15.16
N ASN A 53 -1.44 -6.97 15.50
CA ASN A 53 -2.81 -7.26 15.07
C ASN A 53 -3.20 -6.50 13.78
N GLY A 54 -2.23 -5.90 13.08
CA GLY A 54 -2.46 -5.31 11.76
C GLY A 54 -3.02 -3.87 11.77
N ARG A 55 -3.04 -3.17 12.91
CA ARG A 55 -3.24 -1.71 12.90
C ARG A 55 -2.00 -1.04 12.33
N ARG A 56 -2.17 0.07 11.63
CA ARG A 56 -1.10 0.74 10.90
C ARG A 56 -1.20 2.25 11.02
N LEU A 57 -0.07 2.92 11.26
CA LEU A 57 0.05 4.37 11.19
C LEU A 57 0.66 4.75 9.84
N GLY A 58 -0.13 5.40 8.98
CA GLY A 58 0.35 5.95 7.70
C GLY A 58 1.07 7.29 7.86
N ARG A 59 1.32 7.98 6.73
CA ARG A 59 1.86 9.37 6.71
C ARG A 59 0.78 10.46 6.78
N GLY A 60 -0.46 10.09 7.16
CA GLY A 60 -1.56 11.04 7.42
C GLY A 60 -2.43 11.46 6.23
N LYS A 61 -2.21 10.94 5.01
CA LYS A 61 -3.05 11.25 3.83
C LYS A 61 -4.12 10.21 3.49
N GLY A 62 -4.20 9.10 4.24
CA GLY A 62 -5.22 8.06 4.04
C GLY A 62 -5.16 7.33 2.69
N TYR A 63 -4.10 7.49 1.89
CA TYR A 63 -4.05 6.93 0.53
C TYR A 63 -4.26 5.41 0.50
N TYR A 64 -3.59 4.68 1.39
CA TYR A 64 -3.72 3.24 1.47
C TYR A 64 -5.06 2.80 2.06
N ASP A 65 -5.60 3.54 3.04
CA ASP A 65 -6.90 3.25 3.63
C ASP A 65 -8.01 3.33 2.57
N THR A 66 -8.02 4.42 1.78
CA THR A 66 -8.91 4.58 0.63
C THR A 66 -8.71 3.48 -0.41
N PHE A 67 -7.47 3.14 -0.75
CA PHE A 67 -7.17 2.14 -1.78
C PHE A 67 -7.58 0.72 -1.36
N LEU A 68 -7.27 0.30 -0.13
CA LEU A 68 -7.63 -1.01 0.39
C LEU A 68 -9.15 -1.16 0.52
N ASN A 69 -9.85 -0.12 0.97
CA ASN A 69 -11.31 -0.11 1.00
C ASN A 69 -11.91 -0.24 -0.41
N ARG A 70 -11.30 0.41 -1.42
CA ARG A 70 -11.70 0.24 -2.81
C ARG A 70 -11.48 -1.19 -3.30
N CYS A 71 -10.34 -1.81 -3.02
CA CYS A 71 -10.08 -3.22 -3.37
C CYS A 71 -11.16 -4.15 -2.78
N ARG A 72 -11.48 -3.98 -1.49
CA ARG A 72 -12.53 -4.75 -0.79
C ARG A 72 -13.92 -4.53 -1.38
N ALA A 73 -14.20 -3.36 -1.96
CA ALA A 73 -15.49 -3.04 -2.56
C ALA A 73 -15.61 -3.51 -4.02
N THR A 74 -14.50 -3.55 -4.77
CA THR A 74 -14.52 -3.80 -6.22
C THR A 74 -14.14 -5.23 -6.61
N GLN A 75 -13.31 -5.91 -5.81
CA GLN A 75 -12.88 -7.27 -6.10
C GLN A 75 -13.75 -8.29 -5.36
N ALA A 76 -14.09 -9.40 -6.04
CA ALA A 76 -14.80 -10.52 -5.41
C ALA A 76 -13.99 -11.16 -4.27
N THR A 77 -12.66 -11.22 -4.42
CA THR A 77 -11.73 -11.61 -3.37
C THR A 77 -10.76 -10.44 -3.12
N PRO A 78 -10.72 -9.86 -1.92
CA PRO A 78 -9.78 -8.78 -1.62
C PRO A 78 -8.34 -9.30 -1.58
N PRO A 79 -7.33 -8.45 -1.88
CA PRO A 79 -5.93 -8.84 -1.81
C PRO A 79 -5.54 -9.16 -0.37
N PHE A 80 -4.63 -10.11 -0.20
CA PHE A 80 -3.92 -10.27 1.07
C PHE A 80 -3.00 -9.07 1.30
N THR A 81 -2.95 -8.53 2.50
CA THR A 81 -2.22 -7.31 2.82
C THR A 81 -1.11 -7.56 3.83
N VAL A 82 0.11 -7.15 3.48
CA VAL A 82 1.30 -7.41 4.29
C VAL A 82 2.07 -6.11 4.57
N GLY A 83 2.25 -5.80 5.84
CA GLY A 83 3.14 -4.74 6.30
C GLY A 83 4.55 -5.29 6.46
N LEU A 84 5.54 -4.64 5.86
CA LEU A 84 6.96 -4.92 6.10
C LEU A 84 7.49 -3.86 7.08
N ALA A 85 7.92 -4.31 8.25
CA ALA A 85 8.25 -3.42 9.36
C ALA A 85 9.61 -3.76 9.98
N PHE A 86 10.36 -2.72 10.37
CA PHE A 86 11.44 -2.90 11.34
C PHE A 86 10.85 -3.18 12.73
N SER A 87 11.61 -3.84 13.60
CA SER A 87 11.19 -4.13 14.99
C SER A 87 10.82 -2.85 15.76
N GLN A 88 11.51 -1.75 15.49
CA GLN A 88 11.27 -0.43 16.07
C GLN A 88 9.95 0.21 15.62
N GLN A 89 9.36 -0.28 14.53
CA GLN A 89 8.06 0.19 14.05
C GLN A 89 6.90 -0.60 14.67
N ILE A 90 7.19 -1.63 15.46
CA ILE A 90 6.16 -2.39 16.18
C ILE A 90 5.86 -1.69 17.50
N VAL A 91 4.60 -1.32 17.69
CA VAL A 91 4.11 -0.64 18.88
C VAL A 91 2.95 -1.42 19.49
N ALA A 92 2.72 -1.20 20.79
CA ALA A 92 1.64 -1.89 21.51
C ALA A 92 0.25 -1.50 20.99
N ASP A 93 0.06 -0.22 20.66
CA ASP A 93 -1.20 0.28 20.13
C ASP A 93 -1.01 1.47 19.17
N ILE A 94 -1.98 1.63 18.28
CA ILE A 94 -2.10 2.76 17.36
C ILE A 94 -3.55 3.24 17.46
N PRO A 95 -3.79 4.52 17.79
CA PRO A 95 -5.13 5.09 17.71
C PRO A 95 -5.65 5.02 16.27
N THR A 96 -6.84 4.45 16.10
CA THR A 96 -7.49 4.27 14.79
C THR A 96 -8.91 4.82 14.80
N ASP A 97 -9.41 5.21 13.63
CA ASP A 97 -10.81 5.50 13.37
C ASP A 97 -11.50 4.37 12.58
N LYS A 98 -12.76 4.58 12.20
CA LYS A 98 -13.56 3.61 11.44
C LYS A 98 -13.18 3.49 9.95
N ASN A 99 -12.40 4.44 9.45
CA ASN A 99 -11.98 4.52 8.05
C ASN A 99 -10.60 3.90 7.85
N ASP A 100 -9.81 3.76 8.91
CA ASP A 100 -8.49 3.12 8.91
C ASP A 100 -8.60 1.63 8.56
N ALA A 101 -7.89 1.22 7.51
CA ALA A 101 -7.91 -0.15 7.04
C ALA A 101 -6.85 -0.98 7.80
N CYS A 102 -7.30 -2.01 8.52
CA CYS A 102 -6.40 -3.02 9.07
C CYS A 102 -5.80 -3.88 7.95
N ILE A 103 -4.58 -4.35 8.18
CA ILE A 103 -3.86 -5.28 7.30
C ILE A 103 -3.81 -6.68 7.89
N ASP A 104 -3.61 -7.69 7.04
CA ASP A 104 -3.76 -9.09 7.43
C ASP A 104 -2.52 -9.64 8.15
N LEU A 105 -1.32 -9.16 7.80
CA LEU A 105 -0.06 -9.63 8.35
C LEU A 105 0.96 -8.51 8.50
N VAL A 106 1.73 -8.55 9.58
CA VAL A 106 2.92 -7.70 9.76
C VAL A 106 4.15 -8.60 9.88
N LEU A 107 5.05 -8.48 8.90
CA LEU A 107 6.35 -9.15 8.92
C LEU A 107 7.40 -8.21 9.49
N TYR A 108 8.05 -8.64 10.56
CA TYR A 108 9.14 -7.93 11.22
C TYR A 108 10.13 -8.93 11.81
N ARG A 109 11.35 -8.46 12.08
CA ARG A 109 12.38 -9.26 12.75
C ARG A 109 12.10 -9.28 14.25
N MET A 110 12.04 -10.47 14.85
CA MET A 110 11.97 -10.65 16.31
C MET A 110 13.31 -10.35 16.97
#